data_AF-A0AAD9LTH4-F1
#
_entry.id   AF-A0AAD9LTH4-F1
#
_cell.length_a   1.000
_cell.length_b   1.000
_cell.length_c   1.000
_cell.angle_alpha   90.00
_cell.angle_beta   90.00
_cell.angle_gamma   90.00
#
_symmetry.space_group_name_H-M   'P 1'
#
loop_
_entity.id
_entity.type
_entity.pdbx_description
1 polymer ?
#
loop_
_entity_poly.entity_id
_entity_poly.type
_entity_poly.pdbx_seq_one_letter_code
_entity_poly.pdbx_strand_id
1 'polypeptide(L)'
;MKRESGTFVNKAPACTKKALKKMTEHLYSTAVTAADYQDAALLCLLWYLFGRASDLTLLRKANLSIGSGDIFFVRFIRVKTSEEQGLSLFPDDNFATCPVLAITLALITQQSPTVALLSQLP
;
A
#
# COMPACT_ATOMS: atom_id res chain seq x y z
N MET A 1 -14.70 -18.81 -4.76
CA MET A 1 -14.06 -20.02 -4.19
C MET A 1 -13.58 -20.88 -5.36
N LYS A 2 -12.27 -20.92 -5.65
CA LYS A 2 -11.72 -21.64 -6.81
C LYS A 2 -11.26 -23.02 -6.35
N ARG A 3 -11.78 -24.09 -6.97
CA ARG A 3 -11.33 -25.46 -6.74
C ARG A 3 -10.07 -25.67 -7.56
N GLU A 4 -8.94 -25.86 -6.90
CA GLU A 4 -7.77 -26.50 -7.52
C GLU A 4 -7.82 -27.97 -7.12
N SER A 5 -7.88 -28.87 -8.11
CA SER A 5 -7.67 -30.31 -7.94
C SER A 5 -8.54 -31.07 -6.92
N GLY A 6 -9.80 -30.68 -6.73
CA GLY A 6 -10.81 -31.52 -6.06
C GLY A 6 -10.71 -31.67 -4.54
N THR A 7 -9.66 -31.14 -3.90
CA THR A 7 -9.51 -31.07 -2.44
C THR A 7 -9.79 -29.66 -1.92
N PHE A 8 -10.48 -29.57 -0.78
CA PHE A 8 -10.65 -28.30 -0.08
C PHE A 8 -9.30 -27.86 0.47
N VAL A 9 -8.61 -26.97 -0.23
CA VAL A 9 -7.42 -26.33 0.31
C VAL A 9 -7.87 -25.38 1.42
N ASN A 10 -7.45 -25.67 2.66
CA ASN A 10 -7.68 -24.80 3.79
C ASN A 10 -6.82 -23.54 3.62
N LYS A 11 -7.40 -22.49 3.03
CA LYS A 11 -6.69 -21.22 2.81
C LYS A 11 -6.55 -20.50 4.14
N ALA A 12 -5.38 -19.91 4.38
CA ALA A 12 -5.19 -19.00 5.50
C ALA A 12 -6.30 -17.92 5.49
N PRO A 13 -6.81 -17.52 6.66
CA PRO A 13 -7.85 -16.48 6.73
C PRO A 13 -7.34 -15.19 6.11
N ALA A 14 -8.26 -14.42 5.51
CA ALA A 14 -7.93 -13.11 4.97
C ALA A 14 -7.42 -12.18 6.08
N CYS A 15 -6.50 -11.28 5.73
CA CYS A 15 -6.13 -10.20 6.63
C CYS A 15 -7.39 -9.39 7.00
N THR A 16 -7.44 -8.88 8.23
CA THR A 16 -8.55 -8.04 8.70
C THR A 16 -8.04 -6.62 8.93
N LYS A 17 -8.93 -5.63 8.88
CA LYS A 17 -8.57 -4.24 9.21
C LYS A 17 -7.99 -4.12 10.62
N LYS A 18 -8.44 -4.96 11.56
CA LYS A 18 -7.89 -5.05 12.93
C LYS A 18 -6.46 -5.59 12.95
N ALA A 19 -6.14 -6.58 12.13
CA ALA A 19 -4.78 -7.09 12.00
C ALA A 19 -3.86 -6.07 11.33
N LEU A 20 -4.33 -5.43 10.25
CA LEU A 20 -3.63 -4.31 9.60
C LEU A 20 -3.28 -3.24 10.62
N LYS A 21 -4.29 -2.75 11.36
CA LYS A 21 -4.10 -1.74 12.41
C LYS A 21 -2.99 -2.12 13.39
N LYS A 22 -3.05 -3.33 13.96
CA LYS A 22 -2.04 -3.79 14.93
C LYS A 22 -0.62 -3.82 14.34
N MET A 23 -0.47 -4.27 13.10
CA MET A 23 0.82 -4.33 12.43
C MET A 23 1.36 -2.92 12.16
N THR A 24 0.53 -2.01 11.64
CA THR A 24 0.94 -0.62 11.38
C THR A 24 1.25 0.14 12.67
N GLU A 25 0.45 -0.04 13.74
CA GLU A 25 0.73 0.55 15.06
C GLU A 25 2.08 0.08 15.60
N HIS A 26 2.39 -1.21 15.43
CA HIS A 26 3.69 -1.75 15.83
C HIS A 26 4.83 -1.08 15.05
N LEU A 27 4.74 -1.02 13.72
CA LEU A 27 5.74 -0.36 12.85
C LEU A 27 5.97 1.09 13.27
N TYR A 28 4.91 1.86 13.52
CA TYR A 28 5.05 3.25 13.98
C TYR A 28 5.65 3.35 15.38
N SER A 29 5.32 2.45 16.30
CA SER A 29 5.86 2.47 17.67
C SER A 29 7.35 2.13 17.74
N THR A 30 7.87 1.40 16.75
CA THR A 30 9.27 0.95 16.72
C THR A 30 10.08 1.56 15.57
N ALA A 31 9.52 2.54 14.85
CA ALA A 31 10.18 3.12 13.70
C ALA A 31 11.45 3.88 14.09
N VAL A 32 12.57 3.54 13.47
CA VAL A 32 13.89 4.18 13.66
C VAL A 32 14.41 4.78 12.35
N THR A 33 13.98 4.22 11.22
CA THR A 33 14.49 4.52 9.89
C THR A 33 13.37 4.88 8.92
N ALA A 34 13.74 5.49 7.79
CA ALA A 34 12.80 5.76 6.70
C ALA A 34 12.14 4.48 6.15
N ALA A 35 12.82 3.33 6.22
CA ALA A 35 12.30 2.06 5.75
C ALA A 35 11.08 1.61 6.56
N ASP A 36 11.07 1.84 7.88
CA ASP A 36 9.95 1.44 8.75
C ASP A 36 8.63 2.15 8.34
N TYR A 37 8.72 3.42 7.95
CA TYR A 37 7.57 4.18 7.44
C TYR A 37 7.17 3.75 6.02
N GLN A 38 8.14 3.33 5.20
CA GLN A 38 7.85 2.73 3.89
C GLN A 38 7.16 1.37 4.02
N ASP A 39 7.52 0.55 5.02
CA ASP A 39 6.84 -0.70 5.34
C ASP A 39 5.39 -0.47 5.78
N ALA A 40 5.15 0.56 6.59
CA ALA A 40 3.79 0.95 6.96
C ALA A 40 2.96 1.38 5.74
N ALA A 41 3.55 2.16 4.83
CA ALA A 41 2.90 2.56 3.57
C ALA A 41 2.66 1.37 2.64
N LEU A 42 3.63 0.46 2.51
CA LEU A 42 3.52 -0.77 1.74
C LEU A 42 2.38 -1.64 2.26
N LEU A 43 2.31 -1.85 3.58
CA LEU A 43 1.27 -2.65 4.20
C LEU A 43 -0.13 -2.04 4.00
N CYS A 44 -0.27 -0.72 4.15
CA CYS A 44 -1.52 -0.02 3.85
C CYS A 44 -1.90 -0.15 2.37
N LEU A 45 -0.97 0.11 1.44
CA LEU A 45 -1.25 0.02 0.01
C LEU A 45 -1.60 -1.41 -0.42
N LEU A 46 -0.94 -2.44 0.12
CA LEU A 46 -1.29 -3.84 -0.09
C LEU A 46 -2.72 -4.13 0.36
N TRP A 47 -3.17 -3.56 1.47
CA TRP A 47 -4.56 -3.70 1.91
C TRP A 47 -5.55 -3.14 0.88
N TYR A 48 -5.35 -1.91 0.41
CA TYR A 48 -6.24 -1.27 -0.58
C TYR A 48 -6.13 -1.90 -1.99
N LEU A 49 -5.02 -2.57 -2.30
CA LEU A 49 -4.83 -3.35 -3.52
C LEU A 49 -5.23 -4.82 -3.38
N PHE A 50 -5.86 -5.23 -2.28
CA PHE A 50 -6.26 -6.62 -2.03
C PHE A 50 -5.09 -7.62 -2.16
N GLY A 51 -3.91 -7.23 -1.69
CA GLY A 51 -2.69 -8.03 -1.67
C GLY A 51 -1.91 -8.08 -2.99
N ARG A 52 -2.24 -7.26 -3.98
CA ARG A 52 -1.52 -7.23 -5.27
C ARG A 52 -0.19 -6.48 -5.17
N ALA A 53 0.86 -7.19 -4.73
CA ALA A 53 2.20 -6.62 -4.59
C ALA A 53 2.83 -6.18 -5.93
N SER A 54 2.55 -6.89 -7.03
CA SER A 54 3.11 -6.56 -8.37
C SER A 54 2.72 -5.18 -8.88
N ASP A 55 1.57 -4.66 -8.42
CA ASP A 55 1.09 -3.34 -8.84
C ASP A 55 1.88 -2.21 -8.14
N LEU A 56 2.64 -2.52 -7.08
CA LEU A 56 3.41 -1.55 -6.30
C LEU A 56 4.88 -1.42 -6.72
N THR A 57 5.44 -2.42 -7.42
CA THR A 57 6.88 -2.46 -7.74
C THR A 57 7.32 -1.32 -8.66
N LEU A 58 6.44 -0.87 -9.55
CA LEU A 58 6.72 0.21 -10.51
C LEU A 58 6.13 1.55 -10.09
N LEU A 59 5.67 1.68 -8.84
CA LEU A 59 4.93 2.86 -8.41
C LEU A 59 5.86 4.03 -8.12
N ARG A 60 5.65 5.14 -8.85
CA ARG A 60 6.43 6.38 -8.76
C ARG A 60 5.62 7.48 -8.11
N LYS A 61 6.29 8.51 -7.58
CA LYS A 61 5.62 9.69 -7.02
C LYS A 61 4.73 10.40 -8.04
N ALA A 62 5.13 10.42 -9.32
CA ALA A 62 4.34 11.00 -10.42
C ALA A 62 3.02 10.26 -10.70
N ASN A 63 2.83 9.05 -10.15
CA ASN A 63 1.57 8.31 -10.24
C ASN A 63 0.51 8.81 -9.25
N LEU A 64 0.90 9.67 -8.31
CA LEU A 64 0.00 10.29 -7.34
C LEU A 64 -0.63 11.54 -7.95
N SER A 65 -1.93 11.71 -7.72
CA SER A 65 -2.66 12.92 -8.13
C SER A 65 -3.84 13.17 -7.21
N ILE A 66 -4.32 14.41 -7.17
CA ILE A 66 -5.53 14.79 -6.45
C ILE A 66 -6.59 15.12 -7.49
N GLY A 67 -7.74 14.45 -7.41
CA GLY A 67 -8.88 14.72 -8.29
C GLY A 67 -9.92 15.63 -7.63
N SER A 68 -11.09 15.73 -8.25
CA SER A 68 -12.22 16.48 -7.70
C SER A 68 -12.65 15.93 -6.34
N GLY A 69 -12.97 16.83 -5.40
CA GLY A 69 -13.43 16.47 -4.06
C GLY A 69 -12.31 15.97 -3.15
N ASP A 70 -11.07 16.42 -3.38
CA ASP A 70 -9.88 16.10 -2.57
C ASP A 70 -9.57 14.60 -2.47
N ILE A 71 -10.01 13.83 -3.47
CA ILE A 71 -9.77 12.40 -3.54
C ILE A 71 -8.34 12.18 -4.03
N PHE A 72 -7.57 11.40 -3.28
CA PHE A 72 -6.21 11.04 -3.64
C PHE A 72 -6.24 9.81 -4.57
N PHE A 73 -5.55 9.91 -5.71
CA PHE A 73 -5.52 8.84 -6.71
C PHE A 73 -4.10 8.33 -6.92
N VAL A 74 -3.99 7.02 -7.07
CA VAL A 74 -2.78 6.32 -7.48
C VAL A 74 -3.07 5.64 -8.82
N ARG A 75 -2.39 6.04 -9.90
CA ARG A 75 -2.51 5.41 -11.22
C ARG A 75 -1.29 4.57 -11.54
N PHE A 76 -1.46 3.29 -11.83
CA PHE A 76 -0.34 2.38 -12.10
C PHE A 76 -0.65 1.49 -13.30
N ILE A 77 0.41 0.99 -13.95
CA ILE A 77 0.28 0.06 -15.06
C ILE A 77 0.40 -1.36 -14.51
N ARG A 78 -0.57 -2.19 -14.84
CA ARG A 78 -0.58 -3.60 -14.45
C ARG A 78 0.51 -4.36 -15.22
N VAL A 79 1.50 -4.90 -14.51
CA VAL A 79 2.67 -5.55 -15.12
C VAL A 79 2.30 -6.65 -16.13
N LYS A 80 1.26 -7.44 -15.87
CA LYS A 80 0.88 -8.57 -16.76
C LYS A 80 0.04 -8.16 -17.97
N THR A 81 -0.80 -7.13 -17.85
CA THR A 81 -1.75 -6.76 -18.90
C THR A 81 -1.36 -5.48 -19.64
N SER A 82 -0.39 -4.73 -19.11
CA SER A 82 -0.04 -3.38 -19.58
C SER A 82 -1.22 -2.39 -19.55
N GLU A 83 -2.29 -2.71 -18.82
CA GLU A 83 -3.45 -1.83 -18.65
C GLU A 83 -3.21 -0.84 -17.53
N GLU A 84 -3.61 0.41 -17.75
CA GLU A 84 -3.65 1.42 -16.69
C GLU A 84 -4.81 1.13 -15.73
N GLN A 85 -4.53 1.12 -14.44
CA GLN A 85 -5.50 0.98 -13.37
C GLN A 85 -5.35 2.12 -12.37
N GLY A 86 -6.45 2.46 -11.71
CA GLY A 86 -6.50 3.50 -10.70
C GLY A 86 -6.96 2.95 -9.35
N LEU A 87 -6.39 3.51 -8.29
CA LEU A 87 -6.85 3.31 -6.92
C LEU A 87 -7.19 4.68 -6.32
N SER A 88 -8.43 4.84 -5.84
CA SER A 88 -8.84 5.98 -5.03
C SER A 88 -8.54 5.70 -3.56
N LEU A 89 -7.85 6.63 -2.92
CA LEU A 89 -7.49 6.59 -1.52
C LEU A 89 -8.23 7.71 -0.79
N PHE A 90 -8.86 7.33 0.31
CA PHE A 90 -9.56 8.25 1.20
C PHE A 90 -8.84 8.30 2.54
N PRO A 91 -8.86 9.45 3.24
CA PRO A 91 -8.47 9.50 4.64
C PRO A 91 -9.29 8.51 5.48
N ASP A 92 -8.67 7.92 6.49
CA ASP A 92 -9.32 7.07 7.49
C ASP A 92 -9.24 7.78 8.84
N ASP A 93 -10.30 7.69 9.64
CA ASP A 93 -10.34 8.27 11.00
C ASP A 93 -9.26 7.66 11.89
N ASN A 94 -8.87 6.41 11.61
CA ASN A 94 -7.77 5.77 12.31
C ASN A 94 -6.44 6.01 11.59
N PHE A 95 -5.53 6.73 12.25
CA PHE A 95 -4.21 7.04 11.71
C PHE A 95 -3.42 5.80 11.23
N ALA A 96 -3.53 4.66 11.93
CA ALA A 96 -2.79 3.44 11.61
C ALA A 96 -3.35 2.67 10.40
N THR A 97 -4.56 2.99 9.92
CA THR A 97 -5.12 2.41 8.69
C THR A 97 -5.36 3.45 7.59
N CYS A 98 -4.96 4.69 7.83
CA CYS A 98 -5.09 5.80 6.90
C CYS A 98 -4.00 5.73 5.80
N PRO A 99 -4.36 5.42 4.55
CA PRO A 99 -3.38 5.24 3.47
C PRO A 99 -2.71 6.57 3.10
N VAL A 100 -3.45 7.68 3.15
CA VAL A 100 -2.93 9.02 2.84
C VAL A 100 -1.86 9.41 3.86
N LEU A 101 -2.11 9.15 5.16
CA LEU A 101 -1.11 9.39 6.20
C LEU A 101 0.11 8.49 6.02
N ALA A 102 -0.09 7.19 5.79
CA ALA A 102 1.01 6.25 5.62
C ALA A 102 1.92 6.64 4.45
N ILE A 103 1.35 7.01 3.30
CA ILE A 103 2.11 7.52 2.14
C ILE A 103 2.84 8.82 2.50
N THR A 104 2.17 9.74 3.18
CA THR A 104 2.77 11.02 3.59
C THR A 104 3.98 10.80 4.49
N LEU A 105 3.86 9.93 5.50
CA LEU A 105 4.97 9.59 6.41
C LEU A 105 6.13 8.92 5.65
N ALA A 106 5.85 8.01 4.72
CA ALA A 106 6.87 7.42 3.87
C ALA A 106 7.60 8.47 3.03
N LEU A 107 6.88 9.47 2.48
CA LEU A 107 7.46 10.52 1.65
C LEU A 107 8.33 11.51 2.44
N ILE A 108 7.86 11.97 3.60
CA ILE A 108 8.60 12.97 4.39
C ILE A 108 9.86 12.39 5.05
N THR A 109 9.89 11.08 5.29
CA THR A 109 11.02 10.40 5.94
C THR A 109 12.09 9.94 4.95
N GLN A 110 11.85 10.06 3.64
CA GLN A 110 12.85 9.71 2.62
C GLN A 110 14.10 10.57 2.74
N GLN A 111 15.24 9.91 2.95
CA GLN A 111 16.54 10.56 3.18
C GLN A 111 17.18 11.10 1.90
N SER A 112 16.76 10.61 0.73
CA SER A 112 17.32 11.00 -0.56
C SER A 112 16.23 11.27 -1.60
N PRO A 113 16.51 12.17 -2.58
CA PRO A 113 15.63 12.34 -3.72
C PRO A 113 15.48 11.03 -4.49
N THR A 114 14.24 10.53 -4.54
CA THR A 114 13.88 9.33 -5.30
C THR A 114 12.61 9.57 -6.11
N VAL A 115 12.54 8.93 -7.27
CA VAL A 115 11.34 8.92 -8.13
C VAL A 115 10.35 7.85 -7.66
N ALA A 116 10.84 6.77 -7.03
CA ALA A 116 10.01 5.70 -6.50
C ALA A 116 9.15 6.21 -5.34
N LEU A 117 7.91 5.71 -5.25
CA LEU A 117 7.08 5.97 -4.07
C LEU A 117 7.59 5.16 -2.87
N LEU A 118 7.92 3.89 -3.11
CA LEU A 118 8.47 2.95 -2.14
C LEU A 118 9.84 2.50 -2.66
N SER A 119 10.92 2.96 -2.05
CA SER A 119 12.29 2.68 -2.52
C SER A 119 12.82 1.32 -2.07
N GLN A 120 12.10 0.64 -1.17
CA GLN A 120 12.50 -0.66 -0.63
C GLN A 120 12.10 -1.85 -1.51
N LEU A 121 11.29 -1.63 -2.54
CA LEU A 121 10.93 -2.68 -3.49
C LEU A 121 12.03 -2.77 -4.58
N PRO A 122 12.40 -4.00 -4.99
CA PRO A 122 13.37 -4.22 -6.07
C PRO A 122 12.85 -3.78 -7.43
#